data_AF-A0A084IJ10-F1
#
_entry.id   AF-A0A084IJ10-F1
#
_cell.length_a   1.000
_cell.length_b   1.000
_cell.length_c   1.000
_cell.angle_alpha   90.00
_cell.angle_beta   90.00
_cell.angle_gamma   90.00
#
_symmetry.space_group_name_H-M   'P 1'
#
loop_
_entity.id
_entity.type
_entity.pdbx_description
1 polymer ?
#
loop_
_entity_poly.entity_id
_entity_poly.type
_entity_poly.pdbx_seq_one_letter_code
_entity_poly.pdbx_strand_id
1 'polypeptide(L)'
;MQRIARHNPRRTAAVALAIALLAIAGLAQTATAADPRDPIQREDIALIEKQLQRIDWVIDRLAQRQRAQPNRRVILDIGRLRADLNDVRNGLRAYLSPPRMLPRQSTPLSGAYRAQRAGADR
;
A
#
# COMPACT_ATOMS: atom_id res chain seq x y z
N MET A 1 33.70 23.91 22.96
CA MET A 1 33.52 23.45 21.55
C MET A 1 32.46 22.34 21.53
N GLN A 2 31.18 22.65 21.25
CA GLN A 2 30.09 21.65 21.16
C GLN A 2 29.77 21.35 19.68
N ARG A 3 29.99 20.09 19.26
CA ARG A 3 29.56 19.57 17.95
C ARG A 3 28.07 19.24 18.02
N ILE A 4 27.24 20.07 17.41
CA ILE A 4 25.81 19.78 17.23
C ILE A 4 25.68 18.69 16.16
N ALA A 5 25.41 17.46 16.60
CA ALA A 5 25.12 16.34 15.73
C ALA A 5 23.78 16.59 15.00
N ARG A 6 23.86 16.98 13.73
CA ARG A 6 22.70 17.10 12.84
C ARG A 6 22.08 15.71 12.65
N HIS A 7 21.09 15.38 13.48
CA HIS A 7 20.21 14.24 13.26
C HIS A 7 19.42 14.49 11.97
N ASN A 8 19.66 13.66 10.96
CA ASN A 8 19.08 13.81 9.64
C ASN A 8 17.79 12.97 9.60
N PRO A 9 16.58 13.57 9.70
CA PRO A 9 15.31 12.85 9.92
C PRO A 9 14.91 11.94 8.75
N ARG A 10 15.60 12.08 7.61
CA ARG A 10 15.43 11.23 6.43
C ARG A 10 16.01 9.83 6.62
N ARG A 11 17.07 9.69 7.43
CA ARG A 11 17.71 8.39 7.72
C ARG A 11 16.91 7.59 8.73
N THR A 12 16.31 8.25 9.72
CA THR A 12 15.45 7.60 10.72
C THR A 12 14.14 7.11 10.12
N ALA A 13 13.53 7.87 9.19
CA ALA A 13 12.33 7.42 8.46
C ALA A 13 12.60 6.20 7.56
N ALA A 14 13.76 6.15 6.89
CA ALA A 14 14.16 5.01 6.05
C ALA A 14 14.44 3.75 6.88
N VAL A 15 15.06 3.90 8.06
CA VAL A 15 15.32 2.78 8.98
C VAL A 15 14.03 2.26 9.60
N ALA A 16 13.08 3.13 9.97
CA ALA A 16 11.77 2.72 10.48
C ALA A 16 10.95 1.95 9.43
N LEU A 17 11.02 2.35 8.15
CA LEU A 17 10.37 1.64 7.05
C LEU A 17 11.03 0.27 6.79
N ALA A 18 12.36 0.18 6.87
CA ALA A 18 13.07 -1.09 6.70
C ALA A 18 12.76 -2.09 7.83
N ILE A 19 12.64 -1.62 9.07
CA ILE A 19 12.23 -2.46 10.21
C ILE A 19 10.78 -2.92 10.07
N ALA A 20 9.87 -2.05 9.59
CA ALA A 20 8.50 -2.43 9.28
C ALA A 20 8.42 -3.48 8.16
N LEU A 21 9.25 -3.38 7.12
CA LEU A 21 9.31 -4.37 6.03
C LEU A 21 9.91 -5.71 6.47
N LEU A 22 10.91 -5.71 7.36
CA LEU A 22 11.50 -6.93 7.93
C LEU A 22 10.53 -7.68 8.87
N ALA A 23 9.67 -6.97 9.60
CA ALA A 23 8.60 -7.61 10.39
C ALA A 23 7.52 -8.28 9.52
N ILE A 24 7.35 -7.86 8.26
CA ILE A 24 6.41 -8.46 7.29
C ILE A 24 7.02 -9.74 6.67
N ALA A 25 8.34 -9.83 6.53
CA ALA A 25 9.01 -10.97 5.90
C ALA A 25 9.11 -12.23 6.79
N GLY A 26 8.88 -12.09 8.11
CA GLY A 26 8.89 -13.22 9.06
C GLY A 26 7.68 -14.16 8.96
N LEU A 27 6.66 -13.81 8.17
CA LEU A 27 5.47 -14.65 7.93
C LEU A 27 5.53 -15.32 6.54
N ALA A 28 6.70 -15.75 6.09
CA ALA A 28 6.82 -16.66 4.94
C ALA A 28 6.25 -18.05 5.31
N GLN A 29 4.93 -18.10 5.54
CA GLN A 29 4.16 -19.32 5.68
C GLN A 29 4.00 -19.90 4.28
N THR A 30 4.42 -21.14 4.12
CA THR A 30 4.31 -21.91 2.89
C THR A 30 2.85 -21.92 2.44
N ALA A 31 2.57 -21.31 1.29
CA ALA A 31 1.25 -21.28 0.70
C ALA A 31 0.89 -22.69 0.20
N THR A 32 0.36 -23.54 1.09
CA THR A 32 -0.50 -24.63 0.66
C THR A 32 -1.78 -24.00 0.11
N ALA A 33 -2.35 -24.57 -0.96
CA ALA A 33 -3.64 -24.11 -1.46
C ALA A 33 -4.68 -24.31 -0.36
N ALA A 34 -4.90 -23.27 0.44
CA ALA A 34 -5.76 -23.35 1.60
C ALA A 34 -7.19 -23.63 1.14
N ASP A 35 -7.86 -24.51 1.89
CA ASP A 35 -9.30 -24.70 1.75
C ASP A 35 -9.96 -23.34 2.03
N PRO A 36 -10.72 -22.75 1.09
CA PRO A 36 -11.47 -21.52 1.34
C PRO A 36 -12.42 -21.63 2.54
N ARG A 37 -12.64 -22.83 3.12
CA ARG A 37 -13.42 -23.07 4.34
C ARG A 37 -12.63 -22.92 5.64
N ASP A 38 -11.33 -22.65 5.60
CA ASP A 38 -10.55 -22.39 6.80
C ASP A 38 -11.04 -21.10 7.50
N PRO A 39 -11.65 -21.20 8.71
CA PRO A 39 -12.17 -20.04 9.41
C PRO A 39 -11.07 -19.08 9.87
N ILE A 40 -9.86 -19.58 10.18
CA ILE A 40 -8.74 -18.77 10.64
C ILE A 40 -8.24 -17.92 9.48
N GLN A 41 -8.06 -18.53 8.30
CA GLN A 41 -7.68 -17.79 7.10
C GLN A 41 -8.70 -16.70 6.74
N ARG A 42 -10.00 -16.98 6.87
CA ARG A 42 -11.05 -15.97 6.63
C ARG A 42 -10.94 -14.79 7.59
N GLU A 43 -10.62 -15.05 8.85
CA GLU A 43 -10.42 -14.01 9.86
C GLU A 43 -9.19 -13.15 9.56
N ASP A 44 -8.06 -13.79 9.23
CA ASP A 44 -6.82 -13.10 8.84
C ASP A 44 -7.05 -12.22 7.60
N ILE A 45 -7.77 -12.73 6.62
CA ILE A 45 -8.14 -11.98 5.43
C ILE A 45 -9.04 -10.79 5.78
N ALA A 46 -10.03 -10.96 6.65
CA ALA A 46 -10.87 -9.86 7.11
C ALA A 46 -10.07 -8.80 7.88
N LEU A 47 -9.04 -9.20 8.63
CA LEU A 47 -8.11 -8.28 9.27
C LEU A 47 -7.31 -7.47 8.24
N ILE A 48 -6.81 -8.11 7.19
CA ILE A 48 -6.13 -7.44 6.08
C ILE A 48 -7.06 -6.41 5.44
N GLU A 49 -8.31 -6.76 5.14
CA GLU A 49 -9.28 -5.80 4.56
C GLU A 49 -9.49 -4.57 5.46
N LYS A 50 -9.63 -4.77 6.78
CA LYS A 50 -9.72 -3.67 7.76
C LYS A 50 -8.45 -2.82 7.78
N GLN A 51 -7.27 -3.42 7.60
CA GLN A 51 -6.01 -2.67 7.48
C GLN A 51 -5.97 -1.84 6.19
N LEU A 52 -6.41 -2.39 5.06
CA LEU A 52 -6.49 -1.64 3.79
C LEU A 52 -7.45 -0.45 3.92
N GLN A 53 -8.60 -0.61 4.58
CA GLN A 53 -9.51 0.51 4.89
C GLN A 53 -8.83 1.59 5.75
N ARG A 54 -7.97 1.19 6.69
CA ARG A 54 -7.17 2.16 7.46
C ARG A 54 -6.18 2.94 6.61
N ILE A 55 -5.62 2.29 5.59
CA ILE A 55 -4.73 2.95 4.62
C ILE A 55 -5.47 4.02 3.81
N ASP A 56 -6.77 3.84 3.52
CA ASP A 56 -7.55 4.87 2.83
C ASP A 56 -7.52 6.22 3.57
N TRP A 57 -7.64 6.21 4.91
CA TRP A 57 -7.55 7.43 5.72
C TRP A 57 -6.17 8.09 5.65
N VAL A 58 -5.11 7.29 5.52
CA VAL A 58 -3.74 7.81 5.34
C VAL A 58 -3.62 8.45 3.96
N ILE A 59 -4.19 7.82 2.94
CA ILE A 59 -4.23 8.35 1.56
C ILE A 59 -5.02 9.65 1.50
N ASP A 60 -6.16 9.73 2.17
CA ASP A 60 -6.94 10.97 2.24
C ASP A 60 -6.13 12.12 2.84
N ARG A 61 -5.44 11.85 3.95
CA ARG A 61 -4.54 12.81 4.58
C ARG A 61 -3.40 13.22 3.66
N LEU A 62 -2.83 12.29 2.88
CA LEU A 62 -1.81 12.59 1.88
C LEU A 62 -2.37 13.49 0.78
N ALA A 63 -3.56 13.18 0.26
CA ALA A 63 -4.23 13.97 -0.76
C ALA A 63 -4.49 15.41 -0.28
N GLN A 64 -4.97 15.59 0.96
CA GLN A 64 -5.15 16.92 1.54
C GLN A 64 -3.82 17.68 1.68
N ARG A 65 -2.75 17.01 2.16
CA ARG A 65 -1.42 17.64 2.24
C ARG A 65 -0.86 18.04 0.88
N GLN A 66 -1.10 17.24 -0.17
CA GLN A 66 -0.66 17.57 -1.54
C GLN A 66 -1.43 18.75 -2.13
N ARG A 67 -2.71 18.92 -1.80
CA ARG A 67 -3.50 20.10 -2.19
C ARG A 67 -2.96 21.37 -1.52
N ALA A 68 -2.58 21.27 -0.24
CA ALA A 68 -2.02 22.39 0.53
C ALA A 68 -0.57 22.78 0.14
N GLN A 69 0.14 21.95 -0.64
CA GLN A 69 1.54 22.19 -1.04
C GLN A 69 1.67 22.25 -2.57
N PRO A 70 1.26 23.36 -3.22
CA PRO A 70 1.20 23.45 -4.68
C PRO A 70 2.57 23.39 -5.38
N ASN A 71 3.66 23.74 -4.68
CA ASN A 71 5.00 23.92 -5.28
C ASN A 71 5.77 22.61 -5.54
N ARG A 72 5.15 21.43 -5.39
CA ARG A 72 5.83 20.14 -5.67
C ARG A 72 5.69 19.76 -7.15
N ARG A 73 6.82 19.71 -7.86
CA ARG A 73 6.90 19.24 -9.26
C ARG A 73 6.51 17.77 -9.43
N VAL A 74 6.88 16.95 -8.45
CA VAL A 74 6.59 15.51 -8.41
C VAL A 74 5.62 15.23 -7.27
N ILE A 75 4.49 14.62 -7.60
CA ILE A 75 3.44 14.27 -6.66
C ILE A 75 3.12 12.78 -6.74
N LEU A 76 2.58 12.22 -5.65
CA LEU A 76 1.98 10.90 -5.64
C LEU A 76 0.65 10.95 -6.40
N ASP A 77 0.46 10.04 -7.36
CA ASP A 77 -0.82 9.80 -8.03
C ASP A 77 -1.75 9.05 -7.08
N ILE A 78 -2.56 9.82 -6.34
CA ILE A 78 -3.54 9.30 -5.39
C ILE A 78 -4.62 8.48 -6.09
N GLY A 79 -5.00 8.83 -7.32
CA GLY A 79 -6.02 8.12 -8.07
C GLY A 79 -5.57 6.70 -8.41
N ARG A 80 -4.36 6.59 -8.97
CA ARG A 80 -3.74 5.31 -9.31
C ARG A 80 -3.45 4.45 -8.08
N LEU A 81 -2.98 5.03 -6.98
CA LEU A 81 -2.78 4.29 -5.72
C LEU A 81 -4.10 3.72 -5.16
N ARG A 82 -5.20 4.48 -5.24
CA ARG A 82 -6.52 4.00 -4.81
C ARG A 82 -7.05 2.89 -5.71
N ALA A 83 -6.81 2.98 -7.02
CA ALA A 83 -7.18 1.93 -7.97
C ALA A 83 -6.47 0.61 -7.63
N ASP A 84 -5.15 0.64 -7.45
CA ASP A 84 -4.37 -0.55 -7.10
C ASP A 84 -4.81 -1.15 -5.74
N LEU A 85 -5.12 -0.33 -4.73
CA LEU A 85 -5.67 -0.83 -3.45
C LEU A 85 -7.05 -1.49 -3.61
N ASN A 86 -7.89 -0.98 -4.50
CA ASN A 86 -9.17 -1.60 -4.80
C ASN A 86 -8.98 -2.94 -5.52
N ASP A 87 -8.00 -3.05 -6.41
CA ASP A 87 -7.67 -4.30 -7.08
C ASP A 87 -7.15 -5.36 -6.09
N VAL A 88 -6.35 -4.95 -5.10
CA VAL A 88 -5.94 -5.85 -4.00
C VAL A 88 -7.15 -6.34 -3.21
N ARG A 89 -8.09 -5.45 -2.82
CA ARG A 89 -9.33 -5.84 -2.14
C ARG A 89 -10.19 -6.77 -3.00
N ASN A 90 -10.27 -6.51 -4.29
CA ASN A 90 -10.99 -7.35 -5.24
C ASN A 90 -10.38 -8.76 -5.30
N GLY A 91 -9.05 -8.86 -5.41
CA GLY A 91 -8.32 -10.12 -5.41
C GLY A 91 -8.53 -10.93 -4.13
N LEU A 92 -8.53 -10.25 -2.98
CA LEU A 92 -8.71 -10.89 -1.68
C LEU A 92 -10.13 -11.45 -1.48
N ARG A 93 -11.17 -10.68 -1.86
CA ARG A 93 -12.56 -11.15 -1.87
C ARG A 93 -12.79 -12.27 -2.88
N ALA A 94 -12.15 -12.15 -4.04
CA ALA A 94 -12.16 -13.16 -5.10
C ALA A 94 -11.57 -14.50 -4.63
N TYR A 95 -10.54 -14.45 -3.79
CA TYR A 95 -9.93 -15.63 -3.20
C TYR A 95 -10.87 -16.33 -2.21
N LEU A 96 -11.57 -15.56 -1.35
CA LEU A 96 -12.55 -16.12 -0.41
C LEU A 96 -13.82 -16.68 -1.09
N SER A 97 -14.11 -16.25 -2.31
CA SER A 97 -15.24 -16.72 -3.12
C SER A 97 -14.79 -17.04 -4.55
N PRO A 98 -14.04 -18.14 -4.76
CA PRO A 98 -13.56 -18.52 -6.08
C PRO A 98 -14.74 -18.77 -7.03
N PRO A 99 -14.71 -18.29 -8.29
CA PRO A 99 -15.74 -18.63 -9.26
C PRO A 99 -15.61 -20.11 -9.57
N ARG A 100 -16.72 -20.75 -9.93
CA ARG A 100 -16.70 -22.15 -10.38
C ARG A 100 -16.13 -22.33 -11.81
N MET A 101 -15.68 -21.25 -12.45
CA MET A 101 -15.15 -21.23 -13.82
C MET A 101 -13.68 -20.77 -13.83
N LEU A 102 -12.99 -21.01 -14.97
CA LEU A 102 -11.54 -20.89 -15.26
C LEU A 102 -10.74 -19.87 -14.41
N PRO A 103 -9.41 -20.09 -14.22
CA PRO A 103 -8.53 -19.21 -13.45
C PRO A 103 -8.72 -17.74 -13.85
N ARG A 104 -9.01 -16.88 -12.86
CA ARG A 104 -9.11 -15.44 -13.11
C ARG A 104 -7.74 -14.94 -13.53
N GLN A 105 -7.70 -14.17 -14.61
CA GLN A 105 -6.54 -13.35 -14.93
C GLN A 105 -6.37 -12.34 -13.80
N SER A 106 -5.16 -12.26 -13.24
CA SER A 106 -4.83 -11.24 -12.24
C SER A 106 -4.77 -9.87 -12.93
N THR A 107 -5.47 -8.87 -12.36
CA THR A 107 -5.27 -7.49 -12.78
C THR A 107 -3.87 -7.06 -12.32
N PRO A 108 -2.97 -6.65 -13.23
CA PRO A 108 -1.67 -6.15 -12.82
C PRO A 108 -1.85 -4.81 -12.08
N LEU A 109 -1.21 -4.68 -10.92
CA LEU A 109 -1.11 -3.40 -10.24
C LEU A 109 -0.29 -2.44 -11.09
N SER A 110 -0.70 -1.18 -11.16
CA SER A 110 0.01 -0.19 -11.95
C SER A 110 1.44 0.02 -11.45
N GLY A 111 1.64 0.14 -10.13
CA GLY A 111 2.95 0.30 -9.49
C GLY A 111 3.69 1.63 -9.79
N ALA A 112 3.30 2.35 -10.85
CA ALA A 112 3.87 3.64 -11.23
C ALA A 112 3.04 4.80 -10.67
N TYR A 113 3.24 5.12 -9.39
CA TYR A 113 2.45 6.14 -8.66
C TYR A 113 3.00 7.56 -8.76
N ARG A 114 3.94 7.84 -9.65
CA ARG A 114 4.53 9.17 -9.79
C ARG A 114 3.74 9.97 -10.82
N ALA A 115 3.16 11.10 -10.41
CA ALA A 115 2.56 12.07 -11.32
C ALA A 115 3.39 13.36 -11.36
N GLN A 116 3.49 13.96 -12.55
CA GLN A 116 4.10 15.28 -12.75
C GLN A 116 2.99 16.33 -12.71
N ARG A 117 3.19 17.39 -11.92
CA ARG A 117 2.23 18.49 -11.88
C ARG A 117 2.45 19.38 -13.10
N ALA A 118 1.42 19.55 -13.94
CA ALA A 118 1.47 20.50 -15.05
C ALA A 118 1.60 21.92 -14.47
N GLY A 119 2.77 22.56 -14.64
CA GLY A 119 3.02 23.91 -14.12
C GLY A 119 4.45 24.21 -13.68
N ALA A 120 5.46 23.53 -14.22
CA ALA A 120 6.87 23.78 -13.87
C ALA A 120 7.72 24.33 -15.02
N ASP A 121 7.09 24.55 -16.19
CA ASP A 121 7.66 25.13 -17.42
C ASP A 121 6.80 26.32 -17.90
N ARG A 122 6.74 27.38 -17.09
CA ARG A 122 6.39 28.72 -17.57
C ARG A 122 7.46 29.69 -17.12
#